data_AF-A0A914D7B8-F1
#
_entry.id   AF-A0A914D7B8-F1
#
_cell.length_a   1.000
_cell.length_b   1.000
_cell.length_c   1.000
_cell.angle_alpha   90.00
_cell.angle_beta   90.00
_cell.angle_gamma   90.00
#
_symmetry.space_group_name_H-M   'P 1'
#
loop_
_entity.id
_entity.type
_entity.pdbx_description
1 polymer ?
#
loop_
_entity_poly.entity_id
_entity_poly.type
_entity_poly.pdbx_seq_one_letter_code
_entity_poly.pdbx_strand_id
1 'polypeptide(L)'
;MDEYANYVVQFIIATDYLEEHRREIIQKVILTNVLKFSQARFASHVLEKSLIFASPKCLFAIIEEIFVTSNANNCRDTLNVMLFDQFGNYVIQRLLEILIEVKNGNRPGDPIWFDLLAKRLIENEQHLFKYSSGKKIIEVLEVEIGPFSENENHH
;
A
#
# COMPACT_ATOMS: atom_id res chain seq x y z
N MET A 1 19.37 -0.96 -2.55
CA MET A 1 18.97 -0.87 -3.98
C MET A 1 19.54 0.44 -4.49
N ASP A 2 20.24 0.43 -5.62
CA ASP A 2 20.93 1.60 -6.15
C ASP A 2 20.05 2.38 -7.15
N GLU A 3 20.42 3.63 -7.44
CA GLU A 3 19.74 4.58 -8.33
C GLU A 3 19.55 4.06 -9.75
N TYR A 4 20.38 3.12 -10.22
CA TYR A 4 20.26 2.54 -11.57
C TYR A 4 19.61 1.15 -11.56
N ALA A 5 19.90 0.33 -10.55
CA ALA A 5 19.40 -1.04 -10.47
C ALA A 5 17.88 -1.13 -10.28
N ASN A 6 17.26 -0.10 -9.67
CA ASN A 6 15.81 -0.08 -9.48
C ASN A 6 15.05 -0.06 -10.81
N TYR A 7 15.56 0.59 -11.86
CA TYR A 7 14.89 0.65 -13.16
C TYR A 7 14.78 -0.73 -13.82
N VAL A 8 15.83 -1.54 -13.72
CA VAL A 8 15.84 -2.90 -14.26
C VAL A 8 14.80 -3.76 -13.52
N VAL A 9 14.74 -3.65 -12.20
CA VAL A 9 13.75 -4.41 -11.42
C VAL A 9 12.33 -3.93 -11.69
N GLN A 10 12.10 -2.62 -11.81
CA GLN A 10 10.82 -2.05 -12.23
C GLN A 10 10.40 -2.55 -13.61
N PHE A 11 11.34 -2.64 -14.55
CA PHE A 11 11.09 -3.16 -15.89
C PHE A 11 10.69 -4.64 -15.85
N ILE A 12 11.40 -5.46 -15.07
CA ILE A 12 11.06 -6.88 -14.91
C ILE A 12 9.65 -7.03 -14.31
N ILE A 13 9.30 -6.20 -13.32
CA ILE A 13 7.98 -6.22 -12.69
C ILE A 13 6.88 -5.76 -13.65
N ALA A 14 7.11 -4.72 -14.44
CA ALA A 14 6.07 -4.14 -15.30
C ALA A 14 5.86 -4.90 -16.61
N THR A 15 6.78 -5.78 -17.00
CA THR A 15 6.75 -6.47 -18.29
C THR A 15 5.97 -7.78 -18.20
N ASP A 16 5.07 -8.02 -19.15
CA ASP A 16 4.25 -9.23 -19.19
C ASP A 16 5.05 -10.50 -19.55
N TYR A 17 6.12 -10.37 -20.34
CA TYR A 17 6.97 -11.49 -20.76
C TYR A 17 7.80 -12.12 -19.64
N LEU A 18 7.85 -11.51 -18.45
CA LEU A 18 8.70 -11.95 -17.33
C LEU A 18 7.91 -12.25 -16.06
N GLU A 19 6.67 -12.74 -16.21
CA GLU A 19 5.79 -13.06 -15.08
C GLU A 19 6.43 -13.97 -14.01
N GLU A 20 7.15 -15.01 -14.43
CA GLU A 20 7.84 -15.93 -13.52
C GLU A 20 8.89 -15.19 -12.67
N HIS A 21 9.73 -14.36 -13.30
CA HIS A 21 10.77 -13.58 -12.64
C HIS A 21 10.16 -12.52 -11.71
N ARG A 22 9.09 -11.85 -12.16
CA ARG A 22 8.31 -10.94 -11.31
C ARG A 22 7.82 -11.64 -10.05
N ARG A 23 7.21 -12.82 -10.20
CA ARG A 23 6.72 -13.60 -9.06
C ARG A 23 7.86 -13.97 -8.10
N GLU A 24 8.99 -14.41 -8.62
CA GLU A 24 10.16 -14.75 -7.79
C GLU A 24 10.73 -13.55 -7.04
N ILE A 25 10.86 -12.40 -7.71
CA ILE A 25 11.34 -11.16 -7.07
C ILE A 25 10.40 -10.75 -5.95
N ILE A 26 9.09 -10.76 -6.20
CA ILE A 26 8.10 -10.41 -5.17
C ILE A 26 8.22 -11.37 -3.98
N GLN A 27 8.21 -12.68 -4.24
CA GLN A 27 8.18 -13.69 -3.18
C GLN A 27 9.48 -13.76 -2.36
N LYS A 28 10.64 -13.73 -3.03
CA LYS A 28 11.94 -13.97 -2.38
C LYS A 28 12.61 -12.70 -1.86
N VAL A 29 12.23 -11.54 -2.37
CA VAL A 29 12.93 -10.27 -2.06
C VAL A 29 11.98 -9.27 -1.40
N ILE A 30 10.81 -9.04 -2.00
CA ILE A 30 9.93 -7.94 -1.58
C ILE A 30 9.15 -8.32 -0.33
N LEU A 31 8.51 -9.49 -0.29
CA LEU A 31 7.70 -9.93 0.86
C LEU A 31 8.50 -9.94 2.16
N THR A 32 9.77 -10.36 2.11
CA THR A 32 10.63 -10.38 3.31
C THR A 32 11.16 -9.01 3.72
N ASN A 33 10.86 -7.94 2.97
CA ASN A 33 11.43 -6.61 3.17
C ASN A 33 10.43 -5.45 2.92
N VAL A 34 9.12 -5.68 2.99
CA VAL A 34 8.09 -4.68 2.60
C VAL A 34 8.33 -3.31 3.23
N LEU A 35 8.43 -3.24 4.57
CA LEU A 35 8.65 -1.99 5.29
C LEU A 35 9.99 -1.32 4.91
N LYS A 36 11.04 -2.12 4.69
CA LYS A 36 12.36 -1.60 4.29
C LYS A 36 12.32 -1.03 2.87
N PHE A 37 11.56 -1.65 1.97
CA PHE A 37 11.38 -1.17 0.60
C PHE A 37 10.58 0.13 0.58
N SER A 38 9.48 0.22 1.34
CA SER A 38 8.66 1.42 1.38
C SER A 38 9.40 2.66 1.86
N GLN A 39 10.37 2.52 2.76
CA GLN A 39 11.15 3.64 3.33
C GLN A 39 12.39 4.03 2.51
N ALA A 40 12.68 3.31 1.42
CA ALA A 40 13.86 3.57 0.60
C ALA A 40 13.45 4.27 -0.69
N ARG A 41 14.00 5.47 -0.93
CA ARG A 41 13.72 6.35 -2.08
C ARG A 41 13.50 5.64 -3.42
N PHE A 42 14.34 4.68 -3.76
CA PHE A 42 14.27 3.96 -5.04
C PHE A 42 13.53 2.62 -4.96
N ALA A 43 13.51 1.99 -3.79
CA ALA A 43 12.86 0.69 -3.62
C ALA A 43 11.35 0.84 -3.38
N SER A 44 10.89 2.00 -2.91
CA SER A 44 9.46 2.32 -2.79
C SER A 44 8.78 2.28 -4.15
N HIS A 45 9.44 2.77 -5.20
CA HIS A 45 8.93 2.72 -6.58
C HIS A 45 8.78 1.26 -7.06
N VAL A 46 9.71 0.40 -6.67
CA VAL A 46 9.67 -1.04 -6.98
C VAL A 46 8.50 -1.72 -6.26
N LEU A 47 8.24 -1.33 -5.01
CA LEU A 47 7.08 -1.81 -4.25
C LEU A 47 5.76 -1.31 -4.85
N GLU A 48 5.67 -0.04 -5.26
CA GLU A 48 4.50 0.49 -5.98
C GLU A 48 4.23 -0.27 -7.28
N LYS A 49 5.27 -0.50 -8.09
CA LYS A 49 5.14 -1.33 -9.31
C LYS A 49 4.70 -2.75 -8.98
N SER A 50 5.18 -3.31 -7.88
CA SER A 50 4.77 -4.64 -7.43
C SER A 50 3.29 -4.67 -7.09
N LEU A 51 2.75 -3.65 -6.40
CA LEU A 51 1.32 -3.54 -6.14
C LEU A 51 0.50 -3.49 -7.44
N ILE A 52 0.99 -2.81 -8.49
CA ILE A 52 0.28 -2.70 -9.77
C ILE A 52 0.30 -4.02 -10.54
N PHE A 53 1.46 -4.67 -10.68
CA PHE A 53 1.64 -5.80 -11.61
C PHE A 53 1.68 -7.18 -10.94
N ALA A 54 1.59 -7.26 -9.60
CA ALA A 54 1.54 -8.53 -8.89
C ALA A 54 0.38 -9.41 -9.37
N SER A 55 0.66 -10.71 -9.50
CA SER A 55 -0.40 -11.73 -9.60
C SER A 55 -1.32 -11.67 -8.37
N PRO A 56 -2.58 -12.15 -8.45
CA PRO A 56 -3.50 -12.07 -7.31
C PRO A 56 -2.95 -12.69 -6.01
N LYS A 57 -2.23 -13.82 -6.12
CA LYS A 57 -1.58 -14.47 -4.97
C LYS A 57 -0.47 -13.62 -4.35
N CYS A 58 0.34 -12.97 -5.20
CA CYS A 58 1.40 -12.08 -4.73
C CYS A 58 0.83 -10.79 -4.13
N LEU A 59 -0.22 -10.24 -4.74
CA LEU A 59 -0.90 -9.05 -4.23
C LEU A 59 -1.45 -9.31 -2.84
N PHE A 60 -2.15 -10.43 -2.64
CA PHE A 60 -2.64 -10.87 -1.34
C PHE A 60 -1.50 -10.90 -0.32
N ALA A 61 -0.39 -11.56 -0.63
CA ALA A 61 0.75 -11.65 0.29
C ALA A 61 1.38 -10.29 0.62
N ILE A 62 1.50 -9.38 -0.35
CA ILE A 62 2.04 -8.03 -0.09
C ILE A 62 1.10 -7.26 0.84
N ILE A 63 -0.21 -7.33 0.57
CA ILE A 63 -1.23 -6.62 1.34
C ILE A 63 -1.26 -7.14 2.78
N GLU A 64 -1.26 -8.47 2.96
CA GLU A 64 -1.17 -9.07 4.28
C GLU A 64 0.04 -8.53 5.05
N GLU A 65 1.24 -8.54 4.49
CA GLU A 65 2.44 -8.00 5.16
C GLU A 65 2.34 -6.51 5.52
N ILE A 66 1.62 -5.71 4.74
CA ILE A 66 1.37 -4.29 5.07
C ILE A 66 0.40 -4.18 6.27
N PHE A 67 -0.63 -5.03 6.31
CA PHE A 67 -1.63 -5.05 7.38
C PHE A 67 -1.20 -5.87 8.62
N VAL A 68 -0.14 -6.69 8.53
CA VAL A 68 0.37 -7.46 9.68
C VAL A 68 0.71 -6.49 10.80
N THR A 69 -0.14 -6.52 11.82
CA THR A 69 0.12 -5.93 13.12
C THR A 69 1.08 -6.87 13.82
N SER A 70 2.33 -6.46 14.03
CA SER A 70 3.32 -7.24 14.77
C SER A 70 2.73 -7.73 16.09
N ASN A 71 2.32 -9.00 16.13
CA ASN A 71 1.85 -9.65 17.33
C ASN A 71 3.02 -9.73 18.32
N ALA A 72 2.74 -9.32 19.56
CA ALA A 72 3.60 -9.34 20.73
C ALA A 72 4.71 -8.27 20.78
N ASN A 73 4.44 -7.25 21.61
CA ASN A 73 5.42 -6.65 22.52
C ASN A 73 6.45 -5.63 22.01
N ASN A 74 6.18 -4.85 20.95
CA ASN A 74 6.49 -3.40 20.87
C ASN A 74 6.46 -2.84 19.44
N CYS A 75 5.74 -1.72 19.31
CA CYS A 75 6.17 -0.49 18.64
C CYS A 75 6.56 -0.59 17.14
N ARG A 76 5.55 -0.82 16.29
CA ARG A 76 5.20 0.01 15.11
C ARG A 76 4.33 -0.80 14.14
N ASP A 77 3.09 -0.38 14.00
CA ASP A 77 2.20 -0.80 12.93
C ASP A 77 2.83 -0.42 11.57
N THR A 78 3.15 -1.42 10.74
CA THR A 78 3.81 -1.24 9.43
C THR A 78 3.10 -0.19 8.60
N LEU A 79 1.76 -0.24 8.57
CA LEU A 79 0.92 0.71 7.87
C LEU A 79 1.14 2.14 8.37
N ASN A 80 1.09 2.35 9.69
CA ASN A 80 1.32 3.67 10.28
C ASN A 80 2.71 4.23 9.96
N VAL A 81 3.74 3.37 10.01
CA VAL A 81 5.10 3.82 9.67
C VAL A 81 5.16 4.27 8.23
N MET A 82 4.57 3.51 7.30
CA MET A 82 4.53 3.87 5.89
C MET A 82 3.74 5.15 5.64
N LEU A 83 2.61 5.32 6.33
CA LEU A 83 1.70 6.45 6.18
C LEU A 83 2.39 7.80 6.43
N PHE A 84 3.27 7.86 7.43
CA PHE A 84 3.99 9.08 7.82
C PHE A 84 5.45 9.13 7.33
N ASP A 85 5.91 8.14 6.58
CA ASP A 85 7.23 8.13 5.98
C ASP A 85 7.30 8.99 4.70
N GLN A 86 8.44 9.62 4.44
CA GLN A 86 8.65 10.51 3.29
C GLN A 86 8.55 9.80 1.91
N PHE A 87 8.73 8.48 1.85
CA PHE A 87 8.57 7.65 0.65
C PHE A 87 7.41 6.66 0.79
N GLY A 88 7.21 6.09 1.97
CA GLY A 88 6.16 5.11 2.24
C GLY A 88 4.75 5.63 1.97
N ASN A 89 4.51 6.94 2.14
CA ASN A 89 3.21 7.55 1.90
C ASN A 89 2.72 7.39 0.45
N TYR A 90 3.64 7.31 -0.52
CA TYR A 90 3.30 7.06 -1.92
C TYR A 90 2.87 5.61 -2.15
N VAL A 91 3.49 4.67 -1.42
CA VAL A 91 3.08 3.26 -1.43
C VAL A 91 1.67 3.11 -0.85
N ILE A 92 1.32 3.85 0.21
CA ILE A 92 -0.03 3.81 0.78
C ILE A 92 -1.07 4.45 -0.16
N GLN A 93 -0.75 5.57 -0.80
CA GLN A 93 -1.61 6.13 -1.86
C GLN A 93 -1.86 5.10 -2.97
N ARG A 94 -0.80 4.44 -3.44
CA ARG A 94 -0.90 3.38 -4.44
C ARG A 94 -1.75 2.21 -3.96
N LEU A 95 -1.55 1.79 -2.72
CA LEU A 95 -2.35 0.72 -2.12
C LEU A 95 -3.83 1.10 -2.12
N LEU A 96 -4.18 2.32 -1.69
CA LEU A 96 -5.55 2.81 -1.68
C LEU A 96 -6.19 2.74 -3.08
N GLU A 97 -5.49 3.20 -4.13
CA GLU A 97 -5.96 3.07 -5.52
C GLU A 97 -6.28 1.61 -5.89
N ILE A 98 -5.38 0.67 -5.56
CA ILE A 98 -5.60 -0.76 -5.85
C ILE A 98 -6.76 -1.34 -5.05
N LEU A 99 -6.93 -0.92 -3.79
CA LEU A 99 -8.03 -1.42 -2.95
C LEU A 99 -9.39 -0.90 -3.44
N ILE A 100 -9.45 0.31 -4.00
CA ILE A 100 -10.64 0.85 -4.67
C ILE A 100 -10.96 0.02 -5.91
N GLU A 101 -9.97 -0.33 -6.73
CA GLU A 101 -10.17 -1.23 -7.89
C GLU A 101 -10.71 -2.60 -7.47
N VAL A 102 -10.19 -3.16 -6.38
CA VAL A 102 -10.66 -4.44 -5.81
C VAL A 102 -12.09 -4.34 -5.30
N LYS A 103 -12.40 -3.30 -4.50
CA LYS A 103 -13.76 -3.02 -3.99
C LYS A 103 -14.78 -2.89 -5.13
N ASN A 104 -14.40 -2.22 -6.22
CA ASN A 104 -15.25 -2.03 -7.39
C ASN A 104 -15.34 -3.26 -8.32
N GLY A 105 -14.63 -4.34 -8.01
CA GLY A 105 -14.61 -5.57 -8.82
C GLY A 105 -13.80 -5.47 -10.11
N ASN A 106 -13.02 -4.41 -10.30
CA ASN A 106 -12.14 -4.22 -11.46
C ASN A 106 -10.85 -5.04 -11.35
N ARG A 107 -10.51 -5.50 -10.14
CA ARG A 107 -9.32 -6.31 -9.86
C ARG A 107 -9.65 -7.43 -8.86
N PRO A 108 -9.16 -8.66 -9.06
CA PRO A 108 -9.37 -9.74 -8.09
C PRO A 108 -8.65 -9.46 -6.77
N GLY A 109 -9.36 -9.65 -5.64
CA GLY A 109 -8.84 -9.45 -4.30
C GLY A 109 -9.96 -9.55 -3.25
N ASP A 110 -9.63 -9.27 -2.00
CA ASP A 110 -10.62 -9.20 -0.92
C ASP A 110 -11.06 -7.75 -0.68
N PRO A 111 -12.35 -7.41 -0.86
CA PRO A 111 -12.84 -6.05 -0.63
C PRO A 111 -12.68 -5.59 0.83
N ILE A 112 -12.56 -6.51 1.81
CA ILE A 112 -12.40 -6.15 3.23
C ILE A 112 -11.14 -5.31 3.48
N TRP A 113 -10.12 -5.45 2.63
CA TRP A 113 -8.88 -4.68 2.73
C TRP A 113 -9.13 -3.18 2.64
N PHE A 114 -10.08 -2.75 1.80
CA PHE A 114 -10.45 -1.34 1.71
C PHE A 114 -11.01 -0.85 3.04
N ASP A 115 -11.94 -1.60 3.66
CA ASP A 115 -12.56 -1.22 4.92
C ASP A 115 -11.53 -1.18 6.06
N LEU A 116 -10.58 -2.12 6.09
CA LEU A 116 -9.48 -2.15 7.04
C LEU A 116 -8.57 -0.91 6.90
N LEU A 117 -8.21 -0.55 5.67
CA LEU A 117 -7.41 0.66 5.42
C LEU A 117 -8.19 1.92 5.78
N ALA A 118 -9.44 2.02 5.33
CA ALA A 118 -10.32 3.17 5.57
C ALA A 118 -10.47 3.42 7.08
N LYS A 119 -10.78 2.38 7.86
CA LYS A 119 -10.84 2.46 9.32
C LYS A 119 -9.56 3.06 9.90
N ARG A 120 -8.40 2.58 9.42
CA ARG A 120 -7.11 3.03 9.96
C ARG A 120 -6.77 4.47 9.58
N LEU A 121 -7.16 4.90 8.38
CA LEU A 121 -7.01 6.28 7.92
C LEU A 121 -7.91 7.23 8.73
N ILE A 122 -9.16 6.83 8.99
CA ILE A 122 -10.11 7.59 9.81
C ILE A 122 -9.58 7.75 11.24
N GLU A 123 -9.08 6.68 11.86
CA GLU A 123 -8.48 6.73 13.20
C GLU A 123 -7.30 7.72 13.32
N ASN A 124 -6.60 7.99 12.21
CA ASN A 124 -5.42 8.85 12.16
C ASN A 124 -5.65 10.18 11.42
N GLU A 125 -6.90 10.49 11.07
CA GLU A 125 -7.29 11.62 10.20
C GLU A 125 -6.69 12.95 10.65
N GLN A 126 -6.83 13.30 11.94
CA GLN A 126 -6.32 14.56 12.49
C GLN A 126 -4.79 14.71 12.33
N HIS A 127 -4.07 13.60 12.37
CA HIS A 127 -2.62 13.59 12.14
C HIS A 127 -2.29 13.68 10.66
N LEU A 128 -3.08 13.04 9.79
CA LEU A 128 -2.90 13.07 8.34
C LEU A 128 -3.09 14.46 7.76
N PHE A 129 -4.03 15.25 8.27
CA PHE A 129 -4.24 16.64 7.82
C PHE A 129 -3.03 17.54 8.00
N LYS A 130 -2.05 17.17 8.84
CA LYS A 130 -0.79 17.92 9.02
C LYS A 130 0.17 17.76 7.85
N TYR A 131 -0.02 16.75 6.99
CA TYR A 131 0.86 16.42 5.88
C TYR A 131 0.13 16.52 4.54
N SER A 132 0.80 17.03 3.49
CA SER A 132 0.20 17.12 2.15
C SER A 132 -0.19 15.74 1.59
N SER A 133 0.62 14.72 1.87
CA SER A 133 0.32 13.32 1.50
C SER A 133 -0.93 12.80 2.21
N GLY A 134 -1.07 13.08 3.51
CA GLY A 134 -2.23 12.71 4.30
C GLY A 134 -3.51 13.36 3.80
N LYS A 135 -3.48 14.66 3.48
CA LYS A 135 -4.62 15.37 2.87
C LYS A 135 -5.09 14.70 1.58
N LYS A 136 -4.16 14.34 0.70
CA LYS A 136 -4.48 13.68 -0.57
C LYS A 136 -5.09 12.29 -0.36
N ILE A 137 -4.57 11.52 0.61
CA ILE A 137 -5.13 10.20 0.96
C ILE A 137 -6.57 10.35 1.48
N ILE A 138 -6.81 11.32 2.36
CA ILE A 138 -8.13 11.63 2.90
C ILE A 138 -9.10 12.07 1.80
N GLU A 139 -8.68 12.98 0.90
CA GLU A 139 -9.51 13.44 -0.21
C GLU A 139 -9.96 12.28 -1.11
N VAL A 140 -9.05 11.36 -1.45
CA VAL A 140 -9.40 10.14 -2.21
C VAL A 140 -10.37 9.26 -1.43
N LEU A 141 -10.17 9.11 -0.12
CA LEU A 141 -11.04 8.31 0.72
C LEU A 141 -12.46 8.92 0.81
N GLU A 142 -12.58 10.24 1.00
CA GLU A 142 -13.88 10.94 1.06
C GLU A 142 -14.68 10.82 -0.23
N VAL A 143 -14.03 10.78 -1.39
CA VAL A 143 -14.70 10.51 -2.68
C VAL A 143 -15.36 9.13 -2.69
N GLU A 144 -14.75 8.15 -2.02
CA GLU A 144 -15.17 6.74 -2.03
C GLU A 144 -16.19 6.37 -0.95
N ILE A 145 -16.20 7.08 0.18
CA ILE A 145 -17.08 6.78 1.34
C ILE A 145 -17.93 7.96 1.82
N GLY A 146 -17.81 9.12 1.18
CA GLY A 146 -18.47 10.36 1.60
C GLY A 146 -17.68 11.13 2.67
N PRO A 147 -18.07 12.38 2.96
CA PRO A 147 -17.39 13.23 3.94
C PRO A 147 -17.52 12.65 5.36
N PHE A 148 -16.44 12.67 6.12
CA PHE A 148 -16.44 12.11 7.48
C PHE A 148 -17.42 12.82 8.42
N SER A 149 -17.69 14.12 8.20
CA SER A 149 -18.63 14.91 9.00
C SER A 149 -20.09 14.47 8.90
N GLU A 150 -20.44 13.58 7.96
CA GLU A 150 -21.80 13.01 7.87
C GLU A 150 -21.92 11.62 8.54
N ASN A 151 -20.79 10.97 8.83
CA ASN A 151 -20.74 9.59 9.35
C ASN A 151 -20.78 9.48 10.89
N GLU A 152 -20.83 10.59 11.63
CA GLU A 152 -21.07 10.60 13.10
C GLU A 152 -22.54 10.29 13.51
N ASN A 153 -23.44 10.04 12.55
CA ASN A 153 -24.86 9.78 12.83
C ASN A 153 -25.29 8.30 12.82
N HIS A 154 -24.37 7.32 12.76
CA HIS A 154 -24.73 5.92 13.04
C HIS A 154 -24.04 5.43 14.31
N HIS A 155 -24.85 5.46 15.36
CA HIS A 155 -24.64 4.94 16.71
C HIS A 155 -24.37 3.43 16.72
#